data_AF-A0A399EM23-F1
#
_entry.id   AF-A0A399EM23-F1
#
_cell.length_a   1.000
_cell.length_b   1.000
_cell.length_c   1.000
_cell.angle_alpha   90.00
_cell.angle_beta   90.00
_cell.angle_gamma   90.00
#
_symmetry.space_group_name_H-M   'P 1'
#
loop_
_entity.id
_entity.type
_entity.pdbx_description
1 polymer ?
#
loop_
_entity_poly.entity_id
_entity_poly.type
_entity_poly.pdbx_seq_one_letter_code
_entity_poly.pdbx_strand_id
1 'polypeptide(L)'
;MSARLIAYVQFQRSRAIHPEEIRSRLLAKGWPLQEIELALRLTEPDPSPTPDNPTGLWMVTSHPLHWVFRLGFASIFLVNSLSALIDPNTFLRLMERSFLRLIPLPLEPMVWFIALNDLLTGVLVLLGWKRRYVYTWAGVWLLAVTWVKLSTLI
;
A
#
# COMPACT_ATOMS: atom_id res chain seq x y z
N MET A 1 -36.63 4.99 -3.95
CA MET A 1 -35.21 4.77 -4.31
C MET A 1 -34.56 3.71 -3.41
N SER A 2 -34.25 2.54 -3.97
CA SER A 2 -33.66 1.43 -3.22
C SER A 2 -32.13 1.45 -3.26
N ALA A 3 -31.46 1.48 -2.11
CA ALA A 3 -29.99 1.35 -2.01
C ALA A 3 -29.45 0.09 -2.72
N ARG A 4 -30.30 -0.95 -2.86
CA ARG A 4 -29.98 -2.18 -3.59
C ARG A 4 -29.80 -1.95 -5.10
N LEU A 5 -30.54 -1.00 -5.68
CA LEU A 5 -30.45 -0.66 -7.11
C LEU A 5 -29.10 0.00 -7.43
N ILE A 6 -28.69 0.96 -6.61
CA ILE A 6 -27.39 1.65 -6.75
C ILE A 6 -26.24 0.63 -6.65
N ALA A 7 -26.26 -0.22 -5.63
CA ALA A 7 -25.23 -1.25 -5.42
C ALA A 7 -25.17 -2.24 -6.59
N TYR A 8 -26.34 -2.63 -7.14
CA TYR A 8 -26.40 -3.51 -8.32
C TYR A 8 -25.82 -2.84 -9.56
N VAL A 9 -26.19 -1.58 -9.85
CA VAL A 9 -25.67 -0.84 -11.01
C VAL A 9 -24.17 -0.63 -10.88
N GLN A 10 -23.68 -0.24 -9.70
CA GLN A 10 -22.26 -0.08 -9.41
C GLN A 10 -21.48 -1.39 -9.59
N PHE A 11 -22.03 -2.51 -9.12
CA PHE A 11 -21.42 -3.83 -9.32
C PHE A 11 -21.37 -4.23 -10.79
N GLN A 12 -22.45 -4.04 -11.56
CA GLN A 12 -22.46 -4.36 -12.99
C GLN A 12 -21.50 -3.47 -13.79
N ARG A 13 -21.37 -2.18 -13.43
CA ARG A 13 -20.38 -1.27 -14.04
C ARG A 13 -18.94 -1.68 -13.71
N SER A 14 -18.66 -2.16 -12.49
CA SER A 14 -17.33 -2.70 -12.15
C SER A 14 -16.92 -3.90 -13.00
N ARG A 15 -17.88 -4.58 -13.64
CA ARG A 15 -17.68 -5.67 -14.60
C ARG A 15 -17.63 -5.21 -16.05
N ALA A 16 -17.50 -3.89 -16.30
CA ALA A 16 -17.45 -3.28 -17.63
C ALA A 16 -18.69 -3.55 -18.51
N ILE A 17 -19.87 -3.76 -17.91
CA ILE A 17 -21.13 -3.94 -18.64
C ILE A 17 -21.65 -2.57 -19.09
N HIS A 18 -22.09 -2.47 -20.35
CA HIS A 18 -22.55 -1.21 -20.94
C HIS A 18 -23.83 -0.69 -20.25
N PRO A 19 -23.97 0.63 -20.01
CA PRO A 19 -25.14 1.22 -19.33
C PRO A 19 -26.50 0.81 -19.93
N GLU A 20 -26.59 0.73 -21.26
CA GLU A 20 -27.82 0.31 -21.96
C GLU A 20 -28.19 -1.15 -21.70
N GLU A 21 -27.20 -2.02 -21.51
CA GLU A 21 -27.44 -3.43 -21.16
C GLU A 21 -27.90 -3.56 -19.70
N ILE A 22 -27.38 -2.72 -18.81
CA ILE A 22 -27.86 -2.64 -17.43
C ILE A 22 -29.32 -2.15 -17.42
N ARG A 23 -29.64 -1.14 -18.23
CA ARG A 23 -30.99 -0.58 -18.38
C ARG A 23 -31.98 -1.63 -18.86
N SER A 24 -31.68 -2.34 -19.94
CA SER A 24 -32.57 -3.37 -20.50
C SER A 24 -32.83 -4.52 -19.50
N ARG A 25 -31.80 -4.96 -18.76
CA ARG A 25 -31.94 -5.98 -17.71
C ARG A 25 -32.78 -5.52 -16.52
N LEU A 26 -32.65 -4.26 -16.12
CA LEU A 26 -33.43 -3.71 -15.00
C LEU A 26 -34.89 -3.48 -15.39
N LEU A 27 -35.14 -3.04 -16.63
CA LEU A 27 -36.50 -2.94 -17.18
C LEU A 27 -37.17 -4.32 -17.29
N ALA A 28 -36.44 -5.34 -17.77
CA ALA A 28 -36.95 -6.72 -17.82
C ALA A 28 -37.26 -7.30 -16.42
N LYS A 29 -36.60 -6.78 -15.37
CA LYS A 29 -36.87 -7.12 -13.97
C LYS A 29 -38.00 -6.32 -13.33
N GLY A 30 -38.68 -5.45 -14.09
CA GLY A 30 -39.82 -4.66 -13.63
C GLY A 30 -39.45 -3.41 -12.82
N TRP A 31 -38.21 -2.93 -12.89
CA TRP A 31 -37.83 -1.69 -12.22
C TRP A 31 -38.34 -0.46 -12.99
N PRO A 32 -38.81 0.59 -12.30
CA PRO A 32 -39.29 1.81 -12.93
C PRO A 32 -38.15 2.57 -13.61
N LEU A 33 -38.40 3.02 -14.84
CA LEU A 33 -37.41 3.71 -15.69
C LEU A 33 -36.75 4.92 -14.99
N GLN A 34 -37.54 5.69 -14.24
CA GLN A 34 -37.07 6.86 -13.50
C GLN A 34 -36.01 6.52 -12.44
N GLU A 35 -36.19 5.40 -11.72
CA GLU A 35 -35.19 4.97 -10.72
C GLU A 35 -33.94 4.40 -11.37
N ILE A 36 -34.07 3.75 -12.53
CA ILE A 36 -32.94 3.23 -13.30
C ILE A 36 -32.08 4.38 -13.83
N GLU A 37 -32.69 5.40 -14.43
CA GLU A 37 -31.97 6.56 -14.96
C GLU A 37 -31.27 7.35 -13.85
N LEU A 38 -31.93 7.53 -12.71
CA LEU A 38 -31.35 8.18 -11.54
C LEU A 38 -30.17 7.36 -10.98
N ALA A 39 -30.29 6.03 -10.90
CA ALA A 39 -29.20 5.15 -10.47
C ALA A 39 -28.02 5.15 -11.45
N LEU A 40 -28.27 5.20 -12.77
CA LEU A 40 -27.22 5.26 -13.80
C LEU A 40 -26.46 6.59 -13.78
N ARG A 41 -27.15 7.71 -13.55
CA ARG A 41 -26.51 9.04 -13.38
C ARG A 41 -25.66 9.12 -12.13
N LEU A 42 -26.15 8.61 -11.00
CA LEU A 42 -25.40 8.62 -9.73
C LEU A 42 -24.18 7.67 -9.74
N THR A 43 -24.13 6.72 -10.68
CA THR A 43 -23.02 5.78 -10.85
C THR A 43 -22.22 6.06 -12.11
N GLU A 44 -22.42 7.23 -12.73
CA GLU A 44 -21.61 7.72 -13.83
C GLU A 44 -20.17 7.92 -13.34
N PRO A 45 -19.17 7.21 -13.89
CA PRO A 45 -17.79 7.55 -13.60
C PRO A 45 -17.57 8.98 -14.09
N ASP A 46 -16.93 9.80 -13.25
CA ASP A 46 -16.49 11.16 -13.60
C ASP A 46 -15.88 11.12 -15.01
N PRO A 47 -16.33 11.97 -15.96
CA PRO A 47 -16.01 11.85 -17.38
C PRO A 47 -14.53 11.57 -17.62
N SER A 48 -14.27 10.58 -18.49
CA SER A 48 -12.94 10.38 -19.06
C SER A 48 -12.44 11.72 -19.62
N PRO A 49 -11.17 12.10 -19.40
CA PRO A 49 -10.67 13.40 -19.80
C PRO A 49 -10.92 13.60 -21.30
N THR A 50 -11.68 14.63 -21.62
CA THR A 50 -11.93 15.09 -22.98
C THR A 50 -11.00 16.26 -23.29
N PRO A 51 -10.70 16.58 -24.56
CA PRO A 51 -9.79 17.68 -24.94
C PRO A 51 -10.20 19.05 -24.37
N ASP A 52 -11.49 19.22 -24.08
CA ASP A 52 -12.15 20.37 -23.50
C ASP A 52 -12.22 20.36 -21.95
N ASN A 53 -11.92 19.22 -21.30
CA ASN A 53 -11.80 19.11 -19.84
C ASN A 53 -10.64 18.17 -19.45
N PRO A 54 -9.37 18.64 -19.55
CA PRO A 54 -8.20 17.82 -19.26
C PRO A 54 -8.01 17.51 -17.76
N THR A 55 -8.79 18.14 -16.88
CA THR A 55 -8.69 18.08 -15.42
C THR A 55 -9.69 17.13 -14.75
N GLY A 56 -10.18 16.11 -15.48
CA GLY A 56 -10.85 14.99 -14.82
C GLY A 56 -9.99 14.53 -13.62
N LEU A 57 -10.59 14.48 -12.42
CA LEU A 57 -9.91 14.34 -11.12
C LEU A 57 -9.01 13.10 -11.01
N TRP A 58 -9.08 12.21 -12.01
CA TRP A 58 -8.25 11.04 -12.25
C TRP A 58 -6.75 11.34 -12.47
N MET A 59 -6.37 12.52 -12.97
CA MET A 59 -4.96 12.82 -13.30
C MET A 59 -4.12 13.36 -12.13
N VAL A 60 -4.73 13.88 -11.06
CA VAL A 60 -4.00 14.69 -10.07
C VAL A 60 -3.43 13.89 -8.88
N THR A 61 -3.87 12.65 -8.61
CA THR A 61 -3.63 12.06 -7.27
C THR A 61 -2.69 10.86 -7.10
N SER A 62 -2.16 10.15 -8.10
CA SER A 62 -1.69 8.77 -7.76
C SER A 62 -0.33 8.25 -8.24
N HIS A 63 0.41 8.88 -9.15
CA HIS A 63 1.67 8.27 -9.64
C HIS A 63 2.98 8.81 -9.01
N PRO A 64 3.32 10.10 -9.10
CA PRO A 64 4.63 10.58 -8.63
C PRO A 64 4.74 10.56 -7.10
N LEU A 65 3.68 10.98 -6.40
CA LEU A 65 3.62 11.00 -4.94
C LEU A 65 3.74 9.58 -4.35
N HIS A 66 3.07 8.59 -4.95
CA HIS A 66 3.20 7.19 -4.56
C HIS A 66 4.64 6.68 -4.73
N TRP A 67 5.33 7.07 -5.80
CA TRP A 67 6.75 6.73 -5.98
C TRP A 67 7.66 7.39 -4.94
N VAL A 68 7.42 8.65 -4.59
CA VAL A 68 8.17 9.35 -3.53
C VAL A 68 7.98 8.65 -2.17
N PHE A 69 6.74 8.35 -1.78
CA PHE A 69 6.47 7.63 -0.53
C PHE A 69 7.12 6.25 -0.51
N ARG A 70 7.05 5.54 -1.62
CA ARG A 70 7.63 4.20 -1.74
C ARG A 70 9.16 4.24 -1.69
N LEU A 71 9.78 5.19 -2.36
CA LEU A 71 11.23 5.39 -2.33
C LEU A 71 11.68 5.78 -0.92
N GLY A 72 10.99 6.72 -0.27
CA GLY A 72 11.26 7.14 1.10
C GLY A 72 11.04 6.03 2.13
N PHE A 73 10.02 5.19 1.95
CA PHE A 73 9.81 4.05 2.83
C PHE A 73 10.88 2.96 2.63
N ALA A 74 11.26 2.67 1.38
CA ALA A 74 12.33 1.72 1.08
C ALA A 74 13.71 2.21 1.58
N SER A 75 13.97 3.51 1.49
CA SER A 75 15.28 4.08 1.86
C SER A 75 15.59 3.89 3.34
N ILE A 76 14.60 3.86 4.22
CA ILE A 76 14.78 3.55 5.65
C ILE A 76 15.47 2.18 5.82
N PHE A 77 14.97 1.15 5.14
CA PHE A 77 15.55 -0.19 5.21
C PHE A 77 16.90 -0.26 4.49
N LEU A 78 17.01 0.34 3.30
CA LEU A 78 18.27 0.31 2.54
C LEU A 78 19.41 1.02 3.28
N VAL A 79 19.15 2.17 3.90
CA VAL A 79 20.15 2.88 4.70
C VAL A 79 20.51 2.07 5.94
N ASN A 80 19.53 1.49 6.65
CA ASN A 80 19.82 0.68 7.84
C ASN A 80 20.65 -0.58 7.50
N SER A 81 20.34 -1.22 6.38
CA SER A 81 21.13 -2.33 5.83
C SER A 81 22.56 -1.89 5.49
N LEU A 82 22.70 -0.79 4.73
CA LEU A 82 24.00 -0.29 4.33
C LEU A 82 24.87 0.11 5.52
N SER A 83 24.28 0.74 6.54
CA SER A 83 24.98 1.06 7.79
C SER A 83 25.46 -0.18 8.52
N ALA A 84 24.64 -1.23 8.59
CA ALA A 84 25.02 -2.50 9.22
C ALA A 84 26.12 -3.25 8.44
N LEU A 85 26.18 -3.09 7.12
CA LEU A 85 27.21 -3.69 6.27
C LEU A 85 28.55 -2.94 6.29
N ILE A 86 28.52 -1.60 6.31
CA ILE A 86 29.72 -0.76 6.28
C ILE A 86 30.39 -0.70 7.66
N ASP A 87 29.61 -0.51 8.71
CA ASP A 87 30.12 -0.38 10.09
C ASP A 87 29.34 -1.30 11.06
N PRO A 88 29.56 -2.63 10.95
CA PRO A 88 28.89 -3.60 11.80
C PRO A 88 29.25 -3.41 13.28
N ASN A 89 30.43 -2.86 13.60
CA ASN A 89 30.89 -2.65 14.98
C ASN A 89 30.04 -1.61 15.70
N THR A 90 29.69 -0.50 15.03
CA THR A 90 28.78 0.50 15.60
C THR A 90 27.40 -0.10 15.84
N PHE A 91 26.92 -0.94 14.91
CA PHE A 91 25.63 -1.63 15.05
C PHE A 91 25.63 -2.63 16.21
N LEU A 92 26.72 -3.38 16.38
CA LEU A 92 26.92 -4.29 17.52
C LEU A 92 26.85 -3.55 18.85
N ARG A 93 27.56 -2.43 18.98
CA ARG A 93 27.54 -1.60 20.20
C ARG A 93 26.14 -1.10 20.54
N LEU A 94 25.32 -0.77 19.53
CA LEU A 94 23.91 -0.40 19.74
C LEU A 94 23.09 -1.59 20.25
N MET A 95 23.29 -2.77 19.67
CA MET A 95 22.60 -3.99 20.11
C MET A 95 23.02 -4.41 21.53
N GLU A 96 24.29 -4.27 21.90
CA GLU A 96 24.79 -4.55 23.26
C GLU A 96 24.19 -3.63 24.33
N ARG A 97 23.83 -2.40 23.95
CA ARG A 97 23.14 -1.45 24.82
C ARG A 97 21.62 -1.65 24.86
N SER A 98 21.08 -2.50 24.01
CA SER A 98 19.65 -2.79 23.93
C SER A 98 19.26 -3.99 24.79
N PHE A 99 17.95 -4.25 24.92
CA PHE A 99 17.47 -5.47 25.58
C PHE A 99 17.96 -6.76 24.91
N LEU A 100 18.43 -6.70 23.65
CA LEU A 100 18.95 -7.87 22.93
C LEU A 100 20.18 -8.49 23.60
N ARG A 101 20.89 -7.75 24.45
CA ARG A 101 21.97 -8.30 25.30
C ARG A 101 21.48 -9.42 26.23
N LEU A 102 20.20 -9.43 26.59
CA LEU A 102 19.60 -10.44 27.46
C LEU A 102 19.33 -11.76 26.73
N ILE A 103 19.41 -11.77 25.39
CA ILE A 103 19.16 -12.96 24.59
C ILE A 103 20.44 -13.83 24.60
N PRO A 104 20.33 -15.15 24.85
CA PRO A 104 21.47 -16.06 24.88
C PRO A 104 21.93 -16.45 23.46
N LEU A 105 22.03 -15.47 22.55
CA LEU A 105 22.47 -15.65 21.17
C LEU A 105 23.61 -14.68 20.84
N PRO A 106 24.58 -15.09 20.02
CA PRO A 106 25.64 -14.20 19.57
C PRO A 106 25.06 -13.06 18.72
N LEU A 107 25.46 -11.82 19.01
CA LEU A 107 24.93 -10.63 18.34
C LEU A 107 25.48 -10.44 16.92
N GLU A 108 26.69 -10.92 16.62
CA GLU A 108 27.30 -10.85 15.28
C GLU A 108 26.42 -11.44 14.16
N PRO A 109 25.95 -12.69 14.23
CA PRO A 109 25.06 -13.22 13.20
C PRO A 109 23.70 -12.52 13.17
N MET A 110 23.24 -11.95 14.30
CA MET A 110 22.01 -11.13 14.30
C MET A 110 22.20 -9.83 13.51
N VAL A 111 23.36 -9.18 13.56
CA VAL A 111 23.65 -7.99 12.74
C VAL A 111 23.55 -8.34 11.26
N TRP A 112 24.17 -9.44 10.84
CA TRP A 112 24.10 -9.91 9.46
C TRP A 112 22.67 -10.25 9.02
N PHE A 113 21.90 -10.91 9.90
CA PHE A 113 20.50 -11.19 9.65
C PHE A 113 19.67 -9.92 9.45
N ILE A 114 19.85 -8.93 10.33
CA ILE A 114 19.16 -7.63 10.24
C ILE A 114 19.55 -6.93 8.94
N ALA A 115 20.84 -6.88 8.61
CA ALA A 115 21.35 -6.26 7.41
C ALA A 115 20.74 -6.88 6.13
N LEU A 116 20.69 -8.21 6.06
CA LEU A 116 20.13 -8.92 4.91
C LEU A 116 18.61 -8.75 4.83
N ASN A 117 17.89 -8.83 5.96
CA ASN A 117 16.44 -8.65 5.99
C ASN A 117 16.04 -7.23 5.57
N ASP A 118 16.79 -6.21 6.01
CA ASP A 118 16.56 -4.83 5.63
C ASP A 118 16.83 -4.59 4.14
N LEU A 119 17.92 -5.16 3.60
CA LEU A 119 18.22 -5.08 2.17
C LEU A 119 17.07 -5.69 1.35
N LEU A 120 16.66 -6.90 1.72
CA LEU A 120 15.62 -7.65 1.02
C LEU A 120 14.27 -6.93 1.13
N THR A 121 13.93 -6.41 2.30
CA THR A 121 12.70 -5.64 2.52
C THR A 121 12.69 -4.37 1.69
N GLY A 122 13.79 -3.60 1.69
CA GLY A 122 13.92 -2.38 0.89
C GLY A 122 13.78 -2.65 -0.62
N VAL A 123 14.47 -3.68 -1.12
CA VAL A 123 14.37 -4.10 -2.53
C VAL A 123 12.97 -4.58 -2.88
N LEU A 124 12.34 -5.40 -2.04
CA LEU A 124 10.97 -5.90 -2.27
C LEU A 124 9.94 -4.76 -2.26
N VAL A 125 10.11 -3.76 -1.40
CA VAL A 125 9.29 -2.54 -1.43
C VAL A 125 9.45 -1.83 -2.78
N LEU A 126 10.68 -1.62 -3.26
CA LEU A 126 10.94 -0.97 -4.56
C LEU A 126 10.46 -1.77 -5.77
N LEU A 127 10.48 -3.10 -5.70
CA LEU A 127 9.92 -3.97 -6.75
C LEU A 127 8.40 -4.02 -6.68
N GLY A 128 7.82 -3.95 -5.48
CA GLY A 128 6.36 -3.90 -5.28
C GLY A 128 5.72 -5.25 -5.49
N TRP A 129 6.54 -6.29 -5.37
CA TRP A 129 6.09 -7.66 -5.40
C TRP A 129 5.21 -7.91 -4.18
N LYS A 130 4.00 -8.47 -4.37
CA LYS A 130 3.08 -8.84 -3.27
C LYS A 130 2.92 -7.70 -2.25
N ARG A 131 2.66 -6.48 -2.72
CA ARG A 131 2.63 -5.22 -1.93
C ARG A 131 2.03 -5.38 -0.54
N ARG A 132 0.86 -6.02 -0.40
CA ARG A 132 0.20 -6.22 0.88
C ARG A 132 1.09 -6.96 1.89
N TYR A 133 1.68 -8.08 1.50
CA TYR A 133 2.53 -8.88 2.39
C TYR A 133 3.84 -8.17 2.72
N VAL A 134 4.47 -7.55 1.72
CA VAL A 134 5.74 -6.82 1.92
C VAL A 134 5.54 -5.62 2.84
N TYR A 135 4.46 -4.85 2.68
CA TYR A 135 4.20 -3.71 3.58
C TYR A 135 3.81 -4.15 4.99
N THR A 136 3.04 -5.23 5.14
CA THR A 136 2.75 -5.77 6.48
C THR A 136 4.04 -6.25 7.15
N TRP A 137 4.90 -6.99 6.44
CA TRP A 137 6.19 -7.42 6.96
C TRP A 137 7.08 -6.23 7.31
N ALA A 138 7.23 -5.26 6.41
CA ALA A 138 8.02 -4.06 6.63
C ALA A 138 7.52 -3.26 7.83
N GLY A 139 6.20 -3.13 8.01
CA GLY A 139 5.61 -2.47 9.17
C GLY A 139 5.91 -3.19 10.48
N VAL A 140 5.71 -4.50 10.54
CA VAL A 140 6.04 -5.32 11.73
C VAL A 140 7.52 -5.25 12.06
N TRP A 141 8.38 -5.37 11.04
CA TRP A 141 9.82 -5.31 11.20
C TRP A 141 10.29 -3.94 11.68
N LEU A 142 9.74 -2.86 11.11
CA LEU A 142 10.06 -1.50 11.53
C LEU A 142 9.68 -1.26 12.99
N LEU A 143 8.52 -1.75 13.44
CA LEU A 143 8.15 -1.70 14.86
C LEU A 143 9.15 -2.43 15.75
N ALA A 144 9.59 -3.63 15.35
CA ALA A 144 10.59 -4.40 16.09
C ALA A 144 11.93 -3.66 16.19
N VAL A 145 12.44 -3.12 15.08
CA VAL A 145 13.70 -2.36 15.05
C VAL A 145 13.59 -1.07 15.87
N THR A 146 12.45 -0.36 15.77
CA THR A 146 12.20 0.82 16.59
C THR A 146 12.20 0.48 18.07
N TRP A 147 11.58 -0.63 18.47
CA TRP A 147 11.59 -1.09 19.86
C TRP A 147 13.01 -1.38 20.36
N VAL A 148 13.84 -2.06 19.56
CA VAL A 148 15.26 -2.30 19.88
C VAL A 148 15.99 -0.97 20.07
N LYS A 149 15.84 -0.02 19.14
CA LYS A 149 16.48 1.30 19.23
C LYS A 149 16.01 2.07 20.46
N LEU A 150 14.72 2.08 20.77
CA LEU A 150 14.17 2.74 21.95
C LEU A 150 14.72 2.14 23.25
N SER A 151 14.91 0.82 23.30
CA SER A 151 15.48 0.18 24.49
C SER A 151 16.93 0.59 24.77
N THR A 152 17.65 1.15 23.80
CA THR A 152 19.01 1.67 24.03
C THR A 152 19.02 3.01 24.76
N LEU A 153 17.88 3.68 24.87
CA LEU A 153 17.72 4.96 25.57
C LEU A 153 17.34 4.81 27.05
N ILE A 154 17.02 3.59 27.48
CA ILE A 154 16.62 3.23 28.84
C ILE A 154 17.82 2.59 29.53
#